data_AF-A0A0F9JLD4-F1
#
_entry.id   AF-A0A0F9JLD4-F1
#
_cell.length_a   1.000
_cell.length_b   1.000
_cell.length_c   1.000
_cell.angle_alpha   90.00
_cell.angle_beta   90.00
_cell.angle_gamma   90.00
#
_symmetry.space_group_name_H-M   'P 1'
#
loop_
_entity.id
_entity.type
_entity.pdbx_description
1 polymer ?
#
loop_
_entity_poly.entity_id
_entity_poly.type
_entity_poly.pdbx_seq_one_letter_code
_entity_poly.pdbx_strand_id
1 'polypeptide(L)'
;MKCSKCGYSGPDQDFEKGNRSYNDTVGRCKPCKAETDRVYRTKNKEKLAAYFRTDAVRAKQIAYSAAYRKANKKKIAIKDKKYQAANKEKIREYQANNRDKTNARQNNKRANDPKFRLDHNMGVEICKALNRYDLGELWQGWLGG
;
A
#
# COMPACT_ATOMS: atom_id res chain seq x y z
N MET A 1 18.89 33.84 -6.22
CA MET A 1 17.56 34.41 -5.91
C MET A 1 17.45 34.86 -4.45
N LYS A 2 16.53 35.78 -4.11
CA LYS A 2 16.29 36.25 -2.73
C LYS A 2 14.86 35.92 -2.26
N CYS A 3 14.74 35.35 -1.07
CA CYS A 3 13.46 35.04 -0.43
C CYS A 3 12.80 36.31 0.10
N SER A 4 11.56 36.57 -0.30
CA SER A 4 10.78 37.72 0.15
C SER A 4 10.34 37.65 1.62
N LYS A 5 10.33 36.44 2.22
CA LYS A 5 9.90 36.24 3.61
C LYS A 5 11.03 36.35 4.62
N CYS A 6 12.17 35.70 4.36
CA CYS A 6 13.29 35.67 5.31
C CYS A 6 14.55 36.39 4.81
N GLY A 7 14.52 36.98 3.61
CA GLY A 7 15.68 37.68 3.04
C GLY A 7 16.83 36.78 2.58
N TYR A 8 16.74 35.46 2.81
CA TYR A 8 17.75 34.48 2.39
C TYR A 8 18.05 34.60 0.90
N SER A 9 19.34 34.72 0.55
CA SER A 9 19.80 34.75 -0.83
C SER A 9 20.60 33.48 -1.11
N GLY A 10 20.16 32.70 -2.10
CA GLY A 10 20.74 31.39 -2.38
C GLY A 10 20.47 30.92 -3.81
N PRO A 11 20.99 29.73 -4.17
CA PRO A 11 20.77 29.12 -5.48
C PRO A 11 19.31 28.75 -5.69
N ASP A 12 18.87 28.68 -6.95
CA ASP A 12 17.46 28.47 -7.32
C ASP A 12 16.90 27.13 -6.82
N GLN A 13 17.77 26.15 -6.57
CA GLN A 13 17.39 24.86 -5.98
C GLN A 13 16.79 24.98 -4.57
N ASP A 14 17.08 26.06 -3.84
CA ASP A 14 16.53 26.31 -2.50
C ASP A 14 15.15 26.96 -2.53
N PHE A 15 14.68 27.28 -3.74
CA PHE A 15 13.37 27.86 -4.02
C PHE A 15 12.49 26.82 -4.71
N GLU A 16 11.17 26.95 -4.56
CA GLU A 16 10.25 26.11 -5.32
C GLU A 16 10.26 26.52 -6.79
N LYS A 17 10.18 25.53 -7.67
CA LYS A 17 9.89 25.78 -9.08
C LYS A 17 8.39 26.04 -9.23
N GLY A 18 8.01 27.17 -9.81
CA GLY A 18 6.63 27.57 -10.01
C GLY A 18 6.41 28.22 -11.36
N ASN A 19 5.38 27.77 -12.05
CA ASN A 19 5.09 28.04 -13.48
C ASN A 19 4.57 29.46 -13.78
N ARG A 20 4.78 30.44 -12.88
CA ARG A 20 4.17 31.80 -12.94
C ARG A 20 5.18 32.94 -12.89
N SER A 21 6.48 32.64 -12.96
CA SER A 21 7.55 33.65 -12.92
C SER A 21 8.44 33.48 -14.14
N TYR A 22 9.04 34.57 -14.61
CA TYR A 22 9.93 34.59 -15.78
C TYR A 22 11.10 33.59 -15.68
N ASN A 23 11.49 33.19 -14.45
CA ASN A 23 12.53 32.19 -14.18
C ASN A 23 11.98 30.89 -13.57
N ASP A 24 10.67 30.65 -13.64
CA ASP A 24 10.01 29.48 -13.05
C ASP A 24 10.29 29.26 -11.56
N THR A 25 10.61 30.32 -10.81
CA THR A 25 10.93 30.21 -9.38
C THR A 25 10.05 31.11 -8.52
N VAL A 26 9.51 30.55 -7.44
CA VAL A 26 8.64 31.25 -6.48
C VAL A 26 9.51 32.10 -5.55
N GLY A 27 9.11 33.34 -5.25
CA GLY A 27 9.86 34.26 -4.38
C GLY A 27 10.04 33.85 -2.91
N ARG A 28 9.72 32.60 -2.53
CA ARG A 28 9.89 32.06 -1.18
C ARG A 28 10.79 30.82 -1.22
N CYS A 29 11.76 30.74 -0.31
CA CYS A 29 12.57 29.55 -0.15
C CYS A 29 11.75 28.38 0.43
N LYS A 30 12.19 27.15 0.13
CA LYS A 30 11.56 25.91 0.58
C LYS A 30 11.35 25.85 2.10
N PRO A 31 12.30 26.26 2.96
CA PRO A 31 12.08 26.30 4.42
C PRO A 31 10.92 27.21 4.83
N CYS A 32 10.86 28.43 4.27
CA CYS A 32 9.78 29.38 4.57
C CYS A 32 8.41 28.85 4.14
N LYS A 33 8.34 28.13 3.03
CA LYS A 33 7.11 27.48 2.56
C LYS A 33 6.73 26.31 3.47
N ALA A 34 7.68 25.44 3.79
CA ALA A 34 7.48 24.31 4.70
C ALA A 34 6.93 24.76 6.06
N GLU A 35 7.49 25.83 6.63
CA GLU A 35 7.00 26.38 7.90
C GLU A 35 5.58 26.96 7.77
N THR A 36 5.31 27.66 6.67
CA THR A 36 3.96 28.18 6.40
C THR A 36 2.94 27.04 6.27
N ASP A 37 3.30 25.97 5.57
CA ASP A 37 2.45 24.79 5.42
C ASP A 37 2.28 24.03 6.73
N ARG A 38 3.33 23.94 7.54
CA ARG A 38 3.26 23.39 8.90
C ARG A 38 2.24 24.16 9.72
N VAL A 39 2.39 25.48 9.85
CA VAL A 39 1.47 26.34 10.60
C VAL A 39 0.03 26.18 10.11
N TYR A 40 -0.18 26.19 8.78
CA TYR A 40 -1.51 25.99 8.20
C TYR A 40 -2.11 24.62 8.58
N ARG A 41 -1.33 23.54 8.43
CA ARG A 41 -1.76 22.17 8.76
C ARG A 41 -2.05 22.01 10.25
N THR A 42 -1.24 22.60 11.12
CA THR A 42 -1.46 22.54 12.57
C THR A 42 -2.74 23.28 12.96
N LYS A 43 -2.95 24.50 12.42
CA LYS A 43 -4.14 25.31 12.69
C LYS A 43 -5.43 24.71 12.11
N ASN A 44 -5.35 24.01 10.98
CA ASN A 44 -6.51 23.44 10.29
C ASN A 44 -6.59 21.90 10.41
N LYS A 45 -5.91 21.31 11.39
CA LYS A 45 -5.76 19.85 11.51
C LYS A 45 -7.11 19.13 11.46
N GLU A 46 -8.08 19.61 12.22
CA GLU A 46 -9.41 18.98 12.30
C GLU A 46 -10.22 19.16 11.02
N LYS A 47 -10.21 20.36 10.43
CA LYS A 47 -10.89 20.65 9.15
C LYS A 47 -10.32 19.79 8.01
N LEU A 48 -9.00 19.65 7.95
CA LEU A 48 -8.32 18.79 6.99
C LEU A 48 -8.68 17.32 7.24
N ALA A 49 -8.65 16.86 8.49
CA ALA A 49 -9.02 15.49 8.83
C ALA A 49 -10.49 15.19 8.48
N ALA A 50 -11.41 16.13 8.67
CA ALA A 50 -12.80 16.00 8.25
C ALA A 50 -12.93 15.94 6.72
N TYR A 51 -12.24 16.84 6.01
CA TYR A 51 -12.22 16.86 4.54
C TYR A 51 -11.73 15.54 3.93
N PHE A 52 -10.61 15.00 4.44
CA PHE A 52 -10.05 13.73 3.95
C PHE A 52 -10.85 12.49 4.35
N ARG A 53 -11.78 12.61 5.30
CA ARG A 53 -12.72 11.54 5.65
C ARG A 53 -13.95 11.48 4.75
N THR A 54 -14.21 12.50 3.94
CA THR A 54 -15.35 12.50 3.01
C THR A 54 -15.23 11.39 1.98
N ASP A 55 -16.35 10.76 1.63
CA ASP A 55 -16.36 9.62 0.71
C ASP A 55 -15.85 9.98 -0.67
N ALA A 56 -16.18 11.18 -1.17
CA ALA A 56 -15.68 11.67 -2.46
C ALA A 56 -14.15 11.76 -2.51
N VAL A 57 -13.52 12.26 -1.44
CA VAL A 57 -12.06 12.35 -1.36
C VAL A 57 -11.44 10.97 -1.19
N ARG A 58 -12.04 10.12 -0.35
CA ARG A 58 -11.59 8.73 -0.16
C ARG A 58 -11.65 7.93 -1.45
N ALA A 59 -12.74 8.03 -2.22
CA ALA A 59 -12.91 7.37 -3.51
C ALA A 59 -11.84 7.83 -4.51
N LYS A 60 -11.57 9.13 -4.59
CA LYS A 60 -10.48 9.67 -5.43
C LYS A 60 -9.11 9.12 -5.02
N GLN A 61 -8.81 9.05 -3.73
CA GLN A 61 -7.54 8.49 -3.24
C GLN A 61 -7.41 7.00 -3.56
N ILE A 62 -8.49 6.23 -3.44
CA ILE A 62 -8.52 4.81 -3.79
C ILE A 62 -8.28 4.63 -5.29
N ALA A 63 -8.99 5.37 -6.13
CA ALA A 63 -8.86 5.31 -7.59
C ALA A 63 -7.44 5.67 -8.04
N TYR A 64 -6.90 6.77 -7.51
CA TYR A 64 -5.52 7.19 -7.77
C TYR A 64 -4.52 6.12 -7.33
N SER A 65 -4.66 5.57 -6.12
CA SER A 65 -3.78 4.53 -5.59
C SER A 65 -3.83 3.25 -6.43
N ALA A 66 -5.03 2.85 -6.88
CA ALA A 66 -5.20 1.70 -7.76
C ALA A 66 -4.53 1.92 -9.13
N ALA A 67 -4.74 3.09 -9.74
CA ALA A 67 -4.11 3.46 -11.00
C ALA A 67 -2.57 3.47 -10.87
N TYR A 68 -2.05 4.08 -9.80
CA TYR A 68 -0.61 4.10 -9.53
C TYR A 68 -0.04 2.69 -9.37
N ARG A 69 -0.69 1.82 -8.57
CA ARG A 69 -0.26 0.43 -8.38
C ARG A 69 -0.30 -0.37 -9.68
N LYS A 70 -1.32 -0.18 -10.52
CA LYS A 70 -1.44 -0.83 -11.82
C LYS A 70 -0.32 -0.39 -12.76
N ALA A 71 -0.08 0.91 -12.89
CA ALA A 71 0.98 1.45 -13.73
C ALA A 71 2.40 1.08 -13.24
N ASN A 72 2.60 1.00 -11.93
CA ASN A 72 3.92 0.77 -11.33
C ASN A 72 4.12 -0.66 -10.82
N LYS A 73 3.27 -1.62 -11.22
CA LYS A 73 3.27 -3.00 -10.72
C LYS A 73 4.67 -3.65 -10.72
N LYS A 74 5.41 -3.50 -11.82
CA LYS A 74 6.77 -4.06 -11.96
C LYS A 74 7.77 -3.40 -11.00
N LYS A 75 7.76 -2.06 -10.90
CA LYS A 75 8.65 -1.30 -10.01
C LYS A 75 8.39 -1.65 -8.53
N ILE A 76 7.11 -1.76 -8.16
CA ILE A 76 6.70 -2.17 -6.82
C ILE A 76 7.20 -3.59 -6.53
N ALA A 77 6.96 -4.55 -7.43
CA ALA A 77 7.41 -5.92 -7.23
C ALA A 77 8.94 -6.06 -7.06
N ILE A 78 9.73 -5.28 -7.81
CA ILE A 78 11.19 -5.26 -7.65
C ILE A 78 11.59 -4.71 -6.29
N LYS A 79 10.97 -3.59 -5.88
CA LYS A 79 11.21 -2.99 -4.56
C LYS A 79 10.85 -3.95 -3.43
N ASP A 80 9.71 -4.62 -3.55
CA ASP A 80 9.22 -5.59 -2.56
C ASP A 80 10.15 -6.80 -2.47
N LYS A 81 10.60 -7.35 -3.59
CA LYS A 81 11.59 -8.44 -3.60
C LYS A 81 12.90 -8.03 -2.93
N LYS A 82 13.41 -6.83 -3.22
CA LYS A 82 14.62 -6.29 -2.60
C LYS A 82 14.45 -6.14 -1.08
N TYR A 83 13.30 -5.62 -0.64
CA TYR A 83 12.98 -5.49 0.78
C TYR A 83 12.90 -6.85 1.47
N GLN A 84 12.22 -7.82 0.87
CA GLN A 84 12.08 -9.18 1.40
C GLN A 84 13.44 -9.89 1.52
N ALA A 85 14.30 -9.77 0.51
CA ALA A 85 15.64 -10.35 0.54
C ALA A 85 16.49 -9.72 1.65
N ALA A 86 16.47 -8.39 1.79
CA ALA A 86 17.26 -7.68 2.79
C ALA A 86 16.76 -7.88 4.23
N ASN A 87 15.47 -8.19 4.44
CA ASN A 87 14.86 -8.28 5.77
C ASN A 87 14.37 -9.70 6.11
N LYS A 88 14.86 -10.73 5.41
CA LYS A 88 14.38 -12.11 5.50
C LYS A 88 14.32 -12.63 6.94
N GLU A 89 15.36 -12.39 7.73
CA GLU A 89 15.44 -12.87 9.12
C GLU A 89 14.48 -12.14 10.05
N LYS A 90 14.42 -10.80 9.98
CA LYS A 90 13.44 -10.00 10.73
C LYS A 90 12.00 -10.39 10.43
N ILE A 91 11.72 -10.72 9.16
CA ILE A 91 10.38 -11.17 8.75
C ILE A 91 10.08 -12.55 9.36
N ARG A 92 11.04 -13.48 9.36
CA ARG A 92 10.88 -14.79 10.00
C ARG A 92 10.67 -14.68 11.50
N GLU A 93 11.47 -13.86 12.17
CA GLU A 93 11.35 -13.61 13.61
C GLU A 93 9.98 -13.01 13.95
N TYR A 94 9.54 -11.99 13.19
CA TYR A 94 8.21 -11.41 13.34
C TYR A 94 7.09 -12.45 13.16
N GLN A 95 7.23 -13.33 12.16
CA GLN A 95 6.26 -14.42 11.92
C GLN A 95 6.25 -15.44 13.05
N ALA A 96 7.42 -15.84 13.57
CA ALA A 96 7.54 -16.75 14.69
C ALA A 96 6.87 -16.17 15.95
N ASN A 97 7.17 -14.91 16.27
CA ASN A 97 6.62 -14.22 17.44
C ASN A 97 5.10 -14.00 17.36
N ASN A 98 4.53 -13.99 16.16
CA ASN A 98 3.09 -13.82 15.93
C ASN A 98 2.38 -15.10 15.49
N ARG A 99 3.06 -16.25 15.55
CA ARG A 99 2.52 -17.54 15.08
C ARG A 99 1.27 -17.93 15.86
N ASP A 100 1.30 -17.84 17.18
CA ASP A 100 0.18 -18.26 18.03
C ASP A 100 -1.04 -17.39 17.85
N LYS A 101 -0.85 -16.06 17.75
CA LYS A 101 -1.94 -15.11 17.43
C LYS A 101 -2.55 -15.41 16.07
N THR A 102 -1.73 -15.76 15.09
CA THR A 102 -2.18 -16.09 13.74
C THR A 102 -2.99 -17.38 13.73
N ASN A 103 -2.50 -18.41 14.42
CA ASN A 103 -3.19 -19.69 14.59
C ASN A 103 -4.51 -19.52 15.35
N ALA A 104 -4.52 -18.79 16.46
CA ALA A 104 -5.72 -18.50 17.23
C ALA A 104 -6.79 -17.81 16.38
N ARG A 105 -6.40 -16.82 15.56
CA ARG A 105 -7.31 -16.14 14.62
C ARG A 105 -7.88 -17.12 13.58
N GLN A 106 -7.05 -18.00 13.02
CA GLN A 106 -7.51 -19.00 12.04
C GLN A 106 -8.45 -20.02 12.68
N ASN A 107 -8.13 -20.52 13.87
CA ASN A 107 -8.96 -21.45 14.62
C ASN A 107 -10.31 -20.82 14.99
N ASN A 108 -10.30 -19.57 15.44
CA ASN A 108 -11.52 -18.83 15.73
C ASN A 108 -12.41 -18.68 14.48
N LYS A 109 -11.84 -18.39 13.30
CA LYS A 109 -12.59 -18.38 12.04
C LYS A 109 -13.18 -19.75 11.71
N ARG A 110 -12.42 -20.84 11.88
CA ARG A 110 -12.92 -22.21 11.65
C ARG A 110 -14.06 -22.58 12.59
N ALA A 111 -14.04 -22.09 13.83
CA ALA A 111 -15.08 -22.34 14.81
C ALA A 111 -16.35 -21.51 14.53
N ASN A 112 -16.19 -20.22 14.22
CA ASN A 112 -17.28 -19.25 14.24
C ASN A 112 -17.82 -18.84 12.86
N ASP A 113 -17.11 -19.14 11.78
CA ASP A 113 -17.53 -18.84 10.41
C ASP A 113 -17.80 -20.16 9.64
N PRO A 114 -19.06 -20.61 9.58
CA PRO A 114 -19.43 -21.85 8.89
C PRO A 114 -19.05 -21.85 7.41
N LYS A 115 -19.11 -20.70 6.74
CA LYS A 115 -18.71 -20.57 5.33
C LYS A 115 -17.22 -20.82 5.19
N PHE A 116 -16.40 -20.16 6.02
CA PHE A 116 -14.95 -20.37 6.02
C PHE A 116 -14.57 -21.83 6.29
N ARG A 117 -15.25 -22.48 7.25
CA ARG A 117 -15.05 -23.90 7.58
C ARG A 117 -15.37 -24.81 6.39
N LEU A 118 -16.50 -24.61 5.73
CA LEU A 118 -16.91 -25.39 4.56
C LEU A 118 -15.94 -25.21 3.39
N ASP A 119 -15.61 -23.96 3.05
CA ASP A 119 -14.65 -23.64 1.98
C ASP A 119 -13.28 -24.28 2.24
N HIS A 120 -12.81 -24.22 3.49
CA HIS A 120 -11.53 -24.81 3.88
C HIS A 120 -11.54 -26.33 3.75
N ASN A 121 -12.56 -27.00 4.30
CA ASN A 121 -12.67 -28.46 4.25
C ASN A 121 -12.81 -28.96 2.80
N MET A 122 -13.66 -28.31 2.01
CA MET A 122 -13.82 -28.64 0.59
C MET A 122 -12.50 -28.46 -0.18
N GLY A 123 -11.79 -27.35 0.03
CA GLY A 123 -10.48 -27.14 -0.59
C GLY A 123 -9.45 -28.20 -0.19
N VAL A 124 -9.42 -28.62 1.07
CA VAL A 124 -8.55 -29.69 1.56
C VAL A 124 -8.87 -31.02 0.88
N GLU A 125 -10.15 -31.39 0.77
CA GLU A 125 -10.55 -32.65 0.13
C GLU A 125 -10.30 -32.64 -1.38
N ILE A 126 -10.55 -31.52 -2.07
CA ILE A 126 -10.20 -31.36 -3.48
C ILE A 126 -8.68 -31.54 -3.67
N CYS A 127 -7.85 -30.86 -2.86
CA CYS A 127 -6.40 -31.00 -2.94
C CYS A 127 -5.95 -32.44 -2.68
N LYS A 128 -6.55 -33.13 -1.69
CA LYS A 128 -6.24 -34.54 -1.42
C LYS A 128 -6.67 -35.45 -2.56
N ALA A 129 -7.81 -35.19 -3.21
CA ALA A 129 -8.24 -35.94 -4.38
C ALA A 129 -7.25 -35.73 -5.54
N LEU A 130 -6.93 -34.47 -5.87
CA LEU A 130 -5.98 -34.14 -6.93
C LEU A 130 -4.55 -34.64 -6.68
N ASN A 131 -4.12 -34.75 -5.42
CA ASN A 131 -2.79 -35.29 -5.08
C ASN A 131 -2.77 -36.83 -4.98
N ARG A 132 -3.93 -37.49 -4.81
CA ARG A 132 -4.03 -38.96 -4.78
C ARG A 132 -4.26 -39.56 -6.16
N TYR A 133 -4.90 -38.82 -7.06
CA TYR A 133 -4.98 -39.15 -8.46
C TYR A 133 -3.80 -38.48 -9.16
N ASP A 134 -2.74 -39.24 -9.43
CA ASP A 134 -1.73 -38.81 -10.40
C ASP A 134 -2.50 -38.48 -11.70
N LEU A 135 -2.54 -37.20 -12.07
CA LEU A 135 -3.40 -36.65 -13.13
C LEU A 135 -2.91 -37.04 -14.54
N GLY A 136 -2.59 -38.32 -14.73
CA GLY A 136 -2.18 -38.92 -16.00
C GLY A 136 -3.34 -39.57 -16.78
N GLU A 137 -4.34 -40.17 -16.12
CA GLU A 137 -5.20 -41.14 -16.85
C GLU A 137 -6.73 -40.98 -16.70
N LEU A 138 -7.26 -40.13 -15.81
CA LEU A 138 -8.70 -40.22 -15.45
C LEU A 138 -9.63 -39.11 -15.95
N TRP A 139 -9.15 -38.11 -16.71
CA TRP A 139 -10.02 -37.02 -17.19
C TRP A 139 -10.71 -37.29 -18.53
N GLN A 140 -10.40 -38.38 -19.24
CA GLN A 140 -11.04 -38.70 -20.53
C GLN A 140 -12.44 -39.32 -20.40
N GLY A 141 -12.81 -39.86 -19.23
CA GLY A 141 -14.10 -40.53 -19.04
C GLY A 141 -15.29 -39.63 -18.72
N TRP A 142 -15.06 -38.33 -18.43
CA TRP A 142 -16.14 -37.41 -18.00
C TRP A 142 -16.59 -36.41 -19.07
N LEU A 143 -15.93 -36.37 -20.23
CA LEU A 143 -16.27 -35.47 -21.35
C LEU A 143 -16.70 -36.21 -22.62
N GLY A 144 -16.99 -37.52 -22.57
CA GLY A 144 -17.42 -38.28 -23.74
C GLY A 144 -18.24 -39.52 -23.36
N GLY A 145 -19.54 -39.44 -23.62
CA GLY A 145 -20.55 -40.49 -23.52
C GLY A 145 -21.90 -39.93 -23.93
#